data_AF-M1EE49-F1
#
_entry.id   AF-M1EE49-F1
#
_cell.length_a   1.000
_cell.length_b   1.000
_cell.length_c   1.000
_cell.angle_alpha   90.00
_cell.angle_beta   90.00
_cell.angle_gamma   90.00
#
_symmetry.space_group_name_H-M   'P 1'
#
loop_
_entity.id
_entity.type
_entity.pdbx_description
1 polymer ?
#
loop_
_entity_poly.entity_id
_entity_poly.type
_entity_poly.pdbx_seq_one_letter_code
_entity_poly.pdbx_strand_id
1 'polypeptide(L)' 'GTLELAKQVSSLPLANYNLLRYICKFLDEVQSHSNVNKMSVQNLATVFGPNILRPQIEDPVTIMEGTSLVQHLMTVL' A
#
# COMPACT_ATOMS: atom_id res chain seq x y z
N GLY A 1 -14.01 0.28 7.19
CA GLY A 1 -12.91 1.09 6.62
C GLY A 1 -11.58 0.56 7.11
N THR A 2 -10.95 1.25 8.07
CA THR A 2 -9.59 0.93 8.58
C THR A 2 -9.51 -0.28 9.51
N LEU A 3 -10.52 -0.49 10.39
CA LEU A 3 -10.54 -1.63 11.32
C LEU A 3 -10.64 -2.99 10.60
N GLU A 4 -11.38 -3.03 9.48
CA GLU A 4 -11.52 -4.23 8.67
C GLU A 4 -10.23 -4.54 7.90
N LEU A 5 -9.58 -3.50 7.36
CA LEU A 5 -8.26 -3.60 6.75
C LEU A 5 -7.22 -4.14 7.74
N ALA A 6 -7.18 -3.62 8.97
CA ALA A 6 -6.25 -4.10 9.99
C ALA A 6 -6.48 -5.59 10.32
N LYS A 7 -7.73 -6.05 10.36
CA LYS A 7 -8.06 -7.47 10.55
C LYS A 7 -7.59 -8.33 9.37
N GLN A 8 -7.87 -7.90 8.13
CA GLN A 8 -7.43 -8.61 6.93
C GLN A 8 -5.91 -8.71 6.85
N VAL A 9 -5.21 -7.62 7.12
CA VAL A 9 -3.74 -7.59 7.17
C VAL A 9 -3.21 -8.54 8.26
N SER A 10 -3.83 -8.55 9.44
CA SER A 10 -3.44 -9.45 10.54
C SER A 10 -3.72 -10.92 10.24
N SER A 11 -4.59 -11.22 9.26
CA SER A 11 -4.90 -12.57 8.82
C SER A 11 -3.95 -13.11 7.73
N LEU A 12 -3.04 -12.28 7.22
CA LEU A 12 -2.06 -12.70 6.23
C LEU A 12 -1.09 -13.74 6.82
N PRO A 13 -0.57 -14.66 5.99
CA PRO A 13 0.55 -15.49 6.39
C PRO A 13 1.70 -14.64 6.93
N LEU A 14 2.35 -15.09 8.00
CA LEU A 14 3.34 -14.29 8.74
C LEU A 14 4.45 -13.70 7.85
N ALA A 15 4.91 -14.45 6.86
CA ALA A 15 5.90 -13.98 5.89
C ALA A 15 5.39 -12.79 5.07
N ASN A 16 4.14 -12.87 4.57
CA ASN A 16 3.50 -11.81 3.81
C ASN A 16 3.22 -10.57 4.67
N TYR A 17 2.77 -10.76 5.93
CA TYR A 17 2.58 -9.65 6.87
C TYR A 17 3.89 -8.91 7.13
N ASN A 18 4.97 -9.64 7.44
CA ASN A 18 6.27 -9.04 7.69
C ASN A 18 6.81 -8.27 6.49
N LEU A 19 6.66 -8.84 5.28
CA LEU A 19 7.04 -8.19 4.03
C LEU A 19 6.21 -6.92 3.79
N LEU A 20 4.88 -7.00 3.92
CA LEU A 20 3.98 -5.86 3.72
C LEU A 20 4.32 -4.73 4.70
N ARG A 21 4.54 -5.05 5.98
CA ARG A 21 4.95 -4.09 7.00
C ARG A 21 6.29 -3.44 6.67
N TYR A 22 7.27 -4.21 6.20
CA TYR A 22 8.55 -3.65 5.76
C TYR A 22 8.38 -2.68 4.58
N ILE A 23 7.60 -3.08 3.58
CA ILE A 23 7.33 -2.25 2.40
C ILE A 23 6.64 -0.94 2.81
N CYS A 24 5.60 -0.99 3.64
CA CYS A 24 4.91 0.22 4.11
C CYS A 24 5.87 1.20 4.81
N LYS A 25 6.71 0.70 5.71
CA LYS A 25 7.73 1.52 6.39
C LYS A 25 8.76 2.12 5.44
N PHE A 26 9.24 1.32 4.50
CA PHE A 26 10.19 1.80 3.50
C PHE A 26 9.58 2.90 2.62
N LEU A 27 8.33 2.72 2.18
CA LEU A 27 7.65 3.73 1.39
C LEU A 27 7.34 5.00 2.19
N ASP A 28 7.13 4.90 3.51
CA ASP A 28 7.04 6.06 4.40
C ASP A 28 8.38 6.82 4.53
N GLU A 29 9.49 6.09 4.59
CA GLU A 29 10.81 6.71 4.53
C GLU A 29 11.03 7.43 3.18
N VAL A 30 10.65 6.81 2.07
CA VAL A 30 10.76 7.42 0.73
C VAL A 30 9.93 8.70 0.62
N GLN A 31 8.67 8.69 1.09
CA GLN A 31 7.81 9.87 1.01
C GLN A 31 8.27 11.01 1.92
N SER A 32 8.95 10.70 3.05
CA SER A 32 9.53 11.73 3.91
C SER A 32 10.58 12.61 3.18
N HIS A 33 11.15 12.09 2.09
CA HIS A 33 12.09 12.80 1.20
C HIS A 33 11.41 13.37 -0.07
N SER A 34 10.08 13.46 -0.11
CA SER A 34 9.27 13.90 -1.26
C SER A 34 9.63 15.30 -1.79
N ASN A 35 10.15 16.18 -0.93
CA ASN A 35 10.65 17.50 -1.35
C ASN A 35 11.78 17.40 -2.39
N VAL A 36 12.59 16.33 -2.33
CA VAL A 36 13.71 16.09 -3.25
C VAL A 36 13.31 15.10 -4.34
N ASN A 37 12.85 13.89 -3.97
CA ASN A 37 12.59 12.81 -4.92
C ASN A 37 11.25 12.94 -5.67
N LYS A 38 10.38 13.87 -5.26
CA LYS A 38 9.04 14.15 -5.84
C LYS A 38 8.04 12.99 -5.73
N MET A 39 8.34 12.00 -4.89
CA MET A 39 7.47 10.85 -4.64
C MET A 39 6.63 11.10 -3.38
N SER A 40 5.43 11.65 -3.55
CA SER A 40 4.44 11.71 -2.47
C SER A 40 3.86 10.34 -2.16
N VAL A 41 3.18 10.20 -1.01
CA VAL A 41 2.38 9.00 -0.67
C VAL A 41 1.43 8.61 -1.80
N GLN A 42 0.82 9.60 -2.47
CA GLN A 42 -0.08 9.36 -3.59
C GLN A 42 0.66 8.75 -4.79
N ASN A 43 1.80 9.32 -5.18
CA ASN A 43 2.60 8.80 -6.29
C ASN A 43 3.12 7.38 -6.00
N LEU A 44 3.58 7.13 -4.77
CA LEU A 44 4.04 5.81 -4.36
C LEU A 44 2.90 4.79 -4.37
N ALA A 45 1.73 5.13 -3.82
CA ALA A 45 0.60 4.22 -3.82
C ALA A 45 0.07 3.93 -5.24
N THR A 46 0.15 4.85 -6.19
CA THR A 46 -0.23 4.58 -7.58
C THR A 46 0.70 3.56 -8.23
N VAL A 47 2.01 3.62 -7.96
CA VAL A 47 3.00 2.72 -8.57
C VAL A 47 3.05 1.37 -7.85
N PHE A 48 3.02 1.37 -6.51
CA PHE A 48 3.12 0.16 -5.70
C PHE A 48 1.77 -0.50 -5.45
N GLY A 49 0.67 0.24 -5.57
CA GLY A 49 -0.71 -0.23 -5.38
C GLY A 49 -1.00 -1.55 -6.08
N PRO A 50 -0.84 -1.63 -7.41
CA PRO A 50 -1.11 -2.84 -8.18
C PRO A 50 -0.13 -4.00 -7.88
N ASN A 51 1.06 -3.68 -7.36
CA ASN A 51 2.09 -4.68 -7.04
C ASN A 51 1.88 -5.29 -5.65
N ILE A 52 1.29 -4.54 -4.72
CA ILE A 52 0.98 -4.98 -3.35
C ILE A 52 -0.41 -5.63 -3.28
N LEU A 53 -1.40 -4.97 -3.87
CA LEU A 53 -2.79 -5.42 -3.94
C LEU A 53 -3.09 -5.76 -5.39
N ARG A 54 -2.61 -6.91 -5.84
CA ARG A 54 -2.90 -7.40 -7.19
C ARG A 54 -4.39 -7.80 -7.25
N PRO A 55 -5.23 -7.10 -8.03
CA PRO A 55 -6.62 -7.49 -8.19
C PRO A 55 -6.71 -8.82 -8.95
N GLN A 56 -7.71 -9.63 -8.63
CA GLN A 56 -7.97 -10.89 -9.36
C GLN A 56 -8.48 -10.62 -10.80
N ILE A 57 -9.03 -9.44 -11.03
CA ILE A 57 -9.53 -8.97 -12.34
C ILE A 57 -8.78 -7.69 -12.67
N GLU A 58 -8.02 -7.69 -13.76
CA GLU A 58 -7.24 -6.55 -14.25
C GLU A 58 -8.13 -5.57 -15.04
N ASP A 59 -9.19 -5.10 -14.41
CA ASP A 59 -10.02 -4.01 -14.95
C ASP A 59 -9.48 -2.64 -14.47
N PRO A 60 -9.42 -1.61 -15.33
CA PRO A 60 -8.92 -0.28 -14.96
C PRO A 60 -9.57 0.31 -13.71
N VAL A 61 -10.86 0.07 -13.48
CA VAL A 61 -11.59 0.57 -12.31
C VAL A 61 -11.09 -0.10 -11.03
N THR A 62 -10.88 -1.42 -11.09
CA THR A 62 -10.41 -2.21 -9.93
C THR A 62 -8.96 -1.86 -9.56
N ILE A 63 -8.13 -1.54 -10.55
CA ILE A 63 -6.75 -1.07 -10.34
C ILE A 63 -6.73 0.29 -9.63
N MET A 64 -7.64 1.20 -10.01
CA MET A 64 -7.76 2.51 -9.37
C MET A 64 -8.21 2.42 -7.91
N GLU A 65 -9.13 1.50 -7.58
CA GLU A 65 -9.55 1.24 -6.20
C GLU A 65 -8.40 0.73 -5.32
N GLY A 66 -7.53 -0.14 -5.86
CA GLY A 66 -6.36 -0.66 -5.17
C GLY A 66 -5.36 0.42 -4.72
N THR A 67 -5.28 1.53 -5.46
CA THR A 67 -4.41 2.67 -5.10
C THR A 67 -4.84 3.31 -3.78
N SER A 68 -6.15 3.51 -3.59
CA SER A 68 -6.68 4.14 -2.36
C SER A 68 -6.45 3.27 -1.12
N LEU A 69 -6.51 1.95 -1.27
CA LEU A 69 -6.26 0.98 -0.21
C LEU A 69 -4.79 0.99 0.22
N VAL A 70 -3.84 1.06 -0.72
CA VAL A 70 -2.42 1.12 -0.38
C VAL A 70 -2.04 2.41 0.34
N GLN A 71 -2.66 3.55 0.00
CA GLN A 71 -2.48 4.78 0.79
C GLN A 71 -2.92 4.60 2.24
N HIS A 72 -4.06 3.92 2.46
CA HIS A 72 -4.52 3.61 3.82
C HIS A 72 -3.61 2.60 4.52
N LEU A 73 -3.09 1.58 3.82
CA LEU A 73 -2.14 0.63 4.41
C LEU A 73 -0.86 1.33 4.89
N MET A 74 -0.33 2.26 4.10
CA MET A 74 0.87 3.04 4.47
C MET A 74 0.67 3.96 5.68
N THR A 75 -0.57 4.33 6.02
CA THR A 75 -0.86 5.13 7.22
C THR A 75 -1.13 4.27 8.46
N VAL A 76 -1.42 2.98 8.29
CA VAL A 76 -1.80 2.06 9.37
C VAL A 76 -0.63 1.15 9.80
N LEU A 77 0.34 0.87 8.93
CA LEU A 77 1.45 -0.10 9.14
C LEU A 77 2.82 0.57 9.22
#